data_AF-A0A1V4QTW8-F1
#
_entry.id   AF-A0A1V4QTW8-F1
#
_cell.length_a   1.000
_cell.length_b   1.000
_cell.length_c   1.000
_cell.angle_alpha   90.00
_cell.angle_beta   90.00
_cell.angle_gamma   90.00
#
_symmetry.space_group_name_H-M   'P 1'
#
loop_
_entity.id
_entity.type
_entity.pdbx_description
1 polymer ?
#
loop_
_entity_poly.entity_id
_entity_poly.type
_entity_poly.pdbx_seq_one_letter_code
_entity_poly.pdbx_strand_id
1 'polypeptide(L)'
;MERRSIDYSWIILIVIAVIAIFAYKPVVGYLRERSSQSTGATDYQKAKEVFYDYQVWGHPNRSCAMCHAKDYEVNPEHPDIDMPDFKYVQLKGVARKYHYTLLGSPSDLVKRINRCLHSPTRIGYGTLTQQDERIRLLLIYLKKL
;
A
#
# COMPACT_ATOMS: atom_id res chain seq x y z
N MET A 1 42.52 -6.77 -61.97
CA MET A 1 42.24 -5.86 -60.84
C MET A 1 41.05 -6.40 -60.08
N GLU A 2 41.29 -7.21 -59.04
CA GLU A 2 40.21 -7.74 -58.20
C GLU A 2 39.76 -6.67 -57.20
N ARG A 3 38.48 -6.28 -57.23
CA ARG A 3 37.87 -5.44 -56.19
C ARG A 3 37.57 -6.31 -54.98
N ARG A 4 38.29 -6.09 -53.88
CA ARG A 4 37.92 -6.64 -52.57
C ARG A 4 36.61 -6.01 -52.11
N SER A 5 35.57 -6.82 -51.91
CA SER A 5 34.32 -6.41 -51.28
C SER A 5 34.57 -6.12 -49.81
N ILE A 6 34.35 -4.89 -49.37
CA ILE A 6 34.43 -4.50 -47.96
C ILE A 6 33.21 -5.08 -47.25
N ASP A 7 33.44 -5.87 -46.20
CA ASP A 7 32.38 -6.43 -45.36
C ASP A 7 31.90 -5.38 -44.36
N TYR A 8 30.63 -4.99 -44.47
CA TYR A 8 29.97 -3.98 -43.64
C TYR A 8 29.17 -4.58 -42.48
N SER A 9 29.23 -5.90 -42.28
CA SER A 9 28.45 -6.61 -41.25
C SER A 9 28.76 -6.13 -39.83
N TRP A 10 29.99 -5.69 -39.56
CA TRP A 10 30.40 -5.15 -38.26
C TRP A 10 29.78 -3.78 -37.96
N ILE A 11 29.52 -2.96 -38.98
CA ILE A 11 28.89 -1.64 -38.82
C ILE A 11 27.43 -1.83 -38.39
N ILE A 12 26.74 -2.80 -38.99
CA ILE A 12 25.34 -3.11 -38.66
C ILE A 12 25.22 -3.57 -37.20
N LEU A 13 26.13 -4.41 -36.73
CA LEU A 13 26.15 -4.85 -35.33
C LEU A 13 26.39 -3.69 -34.34
N ILE A 14 27.28 -2.75 -34.68
CA ILE A 14 27.51 -1.54 -33.87
C ILE A 14 26.26 -0.68 -33.81
N VAL A 15 25.59 -0.45 -34.94
CA VAL A 15 24.36 0.37 -35.00
C VAL A 15 23.25 -0.26 -34.15
N ILE A 16 23.07 -1.58 -34.23
CA ILE A 16 22.07 -2.29 -33.41
C ILE A 16 22.41 -2.19 -31.92
N ALA A 17 23.67 -2.36 -31.54
CA ALA A 17 24.11 -2.24 -30.14
C ALA A 17 23.88 -0.83 -29.59
N VAL A 18 24.17 0.21 -30.39
CA VAL A 18 23.93 1.61 -30.00
C VAL A 18 22.44 1.87 -29.80
N ILE A 19 21.59 1.44 -30.74
CA ILE A 19 20.12 1.58 -30.62
C ILE A 19 19.60 0.86 -29.37
N ALA A 20 20.07 -0.35 -29.09
CA ALA A 20 19.67 -1.12 -27.92
C ALA A 20 20.04 -0.41 -26.60
N ILE A 21 21.24 0.19 -26.53
CA ILE A 21 21.71 0.92 -25.33
C ILE A 21 20.86 2.18 -25.10
N PHE A 22 20.57 2.95 -26.15
CA PHE A 22 19.76 4.16 -26.04
C PHE A 22 18.28 3.86 -25.74
N ALA A 23 17.74 2.75 -26.24
CA ALA A 23 16.38 2.31 -25.95
C ALA A 23 16.23 1.67 -24.56
N TYR A 24 17.29 1.10 -23.98
CA TYR A 24 17.21 0.35 -22.72
C TYR A 24 16.75 1.19 -21.53
N LYS A 25 17.35 2.38 -21.31
CA LYS A 25 17.00 3.26 -20.18
C LYS A 25 15.52 3.72 -20.19
N PRO A 26 14.97 4.26 -21.29
CA PRO A 26 13.57 4.68 -21.31
C PRO A 26 12.60 3.50 -21.20
N VAL A 27 12.92 2.34 -21.79
CA VAL A 27 12.06 1.13 -21.70
C VAL A 27 12.02 0.59 -20.27
N VAL A 28 13.15 0.50 -19.58
CA VAL A 28 13.19 0.03 -18.18
C VAL A 28 12.48 1.02 -17.26
N GLY A 29 12.62 2.34 -17.49
CA GLY A 29 11.88 3.37 -16.77
C GLY A 29 10.37 3.22 -16.92
N TYR A 30 9.89 3.07 -18.16
CA TYR A 30 8.48 2.88 -18.47
C TYR A 30 7.91 1.59 -17.87
N LEU A 31 8.64 0.47 -17.94
CA LEU A 31 8.22 -0.81 -17.36
C LEU A 31 8.18 -0.76 -15.83
N ARG A 32 9.13 -0.08 -15.18
CA ARG A 32 9.14 0.13 -13.73
C ARG A 32 7.97 1.00 -13.28
N GLU A 33 7.66 2.06 -14.03
CA GLU A 33 6.55 2.95 -13.71
C GLU A 33 5.21 2.24 -13.86
N ARG A 34 5.01 1.51 -14.96
CA ARG A 34 3.77 0.75 -15.23
C ARG A 34 3.55 -0.41 -14.24
N SER A 35 4.61 -1.15 -13.88
CA SER A 35 4.52 -2.19 -12.85
C SER A 35 4.23 -1.62 -11.46
N SER A 36 4.82 -0.48 -11.10
CA SER A 36 4.57 0.19 -9.82
C SER A 36 3.16 0.79 -9.71
N GLN A 37 2.59 1.25 -10.83
CA GLN A 37 1.20 1.75 -10.88
C GLN A 37 0.17 0.62 -10.76
N SER A 38 0.37 -0.51 -11.45
CA SER A 38 -0.59 -1.63 -11.36
C SER A 38 -0.61 -2.27 -9.97
N THR A 39 0.56 -2.52 -9.38
CA THR A 39 0.67 -3.05 -8.01
C THR A 39 0.25 -2.03 -6.95
N GLY A 40 0.53 -0.74 -7.14
CA GLY A 40 0.14 0.32 -6.21
C GLY A 40 -1.37 0.61 -6.18
N ALA A 41 -2.09 0.34 -7.26
CA ALA A 41 -3.55 0.39 -7.32
C ALA A 41 -4.17 -0.83 -6.60
N THR A 42 -3.65 -2.03 -6.84
CA THR A 42 -4.14 -3.26 -6.20
C THR A 42 -3.85 -3.30 -4.70
N ASP A 43 -2.67 -2.85 -4.27
CA ASP A 43 -2.30 -2.82 -2.86
C ASP A 43 -3.15 -1.81 -2.08
N TYR A 44 -3.53 -0.69 -2.71
CA TYR A 44 -4.41 0.28 -2.07
C TYR A 44 -5.84 -0.24 -1.91
N GLN A 45 -6.35 -0.99 -2.87
CA GLN A 45 -7.67 -1.63 -2.77
C GLN A 45 -7.69 -2.65 -1.63
N LYS A 46 -6.70 -3.57 -1.60
CA LYS A 46 -6.51 -4.51 -0.48
C LYS A 46 -6.35 -3.81 0.86
N ALA A 47 -5.65 -2.67 0.87
CA ALA A 47 -5.48 -1.89 2.08
C ALA A 47 -6.77 -1.21 2.56
N LYS A 48 -7.63 -0.77 1.62
CA LYS A 48 -8.97 -0.29 1.94
C LYS A 48 -9.82 -1.45 2.50
N GLU A 49 -9.76 -2.64 1.92
CA GLU A 49 -10.48 -3.82 2.44
C GLU A 49 -10.07 -4.12 3.89
N VAL A 50 -8.77 -4.22 4.19
CA VAL A 50 -8.27 -4.42 5.56
C VAL A 50 -8.77 -3.34 6.54
N PHE A 51 -8.93 -2.10 6.07
CA PHE A 51 -9.41 -1.00 6.88
C PHE A 51 -10.92 -1.08 7.18
N TYR A 52 -11.74 -1.51 6.22
CA TYR A 52 -13.20 -1.54 6.32
C TYR A 52 -13.78 -2.86 6.81
N ASP A 53 -13.16 -3.99 6.44
CA ASP A 53 -13.70 -5.32 6.66
C ASP A 53 -13.51 -5.75 8.12
N TYR A 54 -14.62 -6.09 8.79
CA TYR A 54 -14.63 -6.60 10.16
C TYR A 54 -14.17 -8.06 10.24
N GLN A 55 -14.32 -8.84 9.16
CA GLN A 55 -13.94 -10.26 9.12
C GLN A 55 -12.42 -10.44 9.25
N VAL A 56 -11.64 -9.49 8.72
CA VAL A 56 -10.17 -9.44 8.87
C VAL A 56 -9.74 -9.42 10.35
N TRP A 57 -10.60 -8.89 11.22
CA TRP A 57 -10.34 -8.73 12.65
C TRP A 57 -11.10 -9.72 13.53
N GLY A 58 -11.91 -10.61 12.94
CA GLY A 58 -12.56 -11.70 13.67
C GLY A 58 -13.62 -11.28 14.69
N HIS A 59 -14.14 -10.05 14.62
CA HIS A 59 -15.21 -9.59 15.51
C HIS A 59 -16.34 -8.95 14.71
N PRO A 60 -17.62 -9.27 15.00
CA PRO A 60 -18.75 -8.66 14.31
C PRO A 60 -18.68 -7.13 14.41
N ASN A 61 -18.79 -6.44 13.26
CA ASN A 61 -18.79 -4.98 13.10
C ASN A 61 -17.56 -4.20 13.56
N ARG A 62 -16.46 -4.84 13.99
CA ARG A 62 -15.28 -4.12 14.45
C ARG A 62 -14.22 -4.08 13.37
N SER A 63 -14.07 -2.90 12.76
CA SER A 63 -12.99 -2.60 11.82
C SER A 63 -12.36 -1.24 12.13
N CYS A 64 -11.28 -0.90 11.43
CA CYS A 64 -10.68 0.42 11.57
C CYS A 64 -11.64 1.52 11.10
N ALA A 65 -12.40 1.25 10.04
CA ALA A 65 -13.36 2.18 9.45
C ALA A 65 -14.46 2.59 10.41
N MET A 66 -14.87 1.69 11.31
CA MET A 66 -15.85 2.00 12.34
C MET A 66 -15.53 3.34 13.02
N CYS A 67 -14.35 3.57 13.58
CA CYS A 67 -14.05 4.84 14.25
C CYS A 67 -13.58 5.98 13.32
N HIS A 68 -13.29 5.70 12.06
CA HIS A 68 -12.41 6.54 11.23
C HIS A 68 -12.96 6.86 9.82
N ALA A 69 -14.07 6.24 9.43
CA ALA A 69 -14.80 6.50 8.19
C ALA A 69 -16.21 7.01 8.52
N LYS A 70 -16.68 7.99 7.76
CA LYS A 70 -18.02 8.58 7.97
C LYS A 70 -19.11 7.79 7.26
N ASP A 71 -18.71 7.04 6.25
CA ASP A 71 -19.47 6.17 5.35
C ASP A 71 -19.40 4.71 5.80
N TYR A 72 -18.96 4.42 7.03
CA TYR A 72 -18.97 3.06 7.54
C TYR A 72 -20.40 2.62 7.85
N GLU A 73 -20.84 1.55 7.20
CA GLU A 73 -22.11 0.91 7.47
C GLU A 73 -21.88 -0.36 8.31
N VAL A 74 -22.67 -0.50 9.36
CA VAL A 74 -22.66 -1.66 10.25
C VAL A 74 -23.34 -2.82 9.51
N ASN A 75 -22.84 -4.05 9.67
CA ASN A 75 -23.53 -5.20 9.12
C ASN A 75 -24.89 -5.38 9.83
N PRO A 76 -26.03 -5.30 9.11
CA PRO A 76 -27.36 -5.45 9.71
C PRO A 76 -27.61 -6.84 10.33
N GLU A 77 -26.87 -7.87 9.94
CA GLU A 77 -26.97 -9.23 10.49
C GLU A 77 -26.31 -9.36 11.89
N HIS A 78 -25.55 -8.35 12.30
CA HIS A 78 -24.89 -8.29 13.59
C HIS A 78 -25.35 -7.02 14.32
N PRO A 79 -26.47 -7.02 15.06
CA PRO A 79 -27.02 -5.80 15.65
C PRO A 79 -26.25 -5.31 16.88
N ASP A 80 -25.46 -6.16 17.51
CA ASP A 80 -24.72 -5.83 18.73
C ASP A 80 -23.50 -4.96 18.39
N ILE A 81 -23.56 -3.69 18.81
CA ILE A 81 -22.42 -2.79 18.81
C ILE A 81 -22.12 -2.40 20.26
N ASP A 82 -21.39 -3.28 20.96
CA ASP A 82 -20.78 -2.94 22.25
C ASP A 82 -19.57 -2.03 22.02
N MET A 83 -19.87 -0.76 21.71
CA MET A 83 -18.90 0.31 21.64
C MET A 83 -19.51 1.58 22.26
N PRO A 84 -19.56 1.66 23.60
CA PRO A 84 -20.00 2.88 24.27
C PRO A 84 -19.09 4.03 23.82
N ASP A 85 -19.71 5.10 23.31
CA ASP A 85 -19.06 6.30 22.77
C ASP A 85 -18.33 6.13 21.43
N PHE A 86 -19.07 5.78 20.39
CA PHE A 86 -18.62 5.95 19.02
C PHE A 86 -18.31 7.45 18.76
N LYS A 87 -17.03 7.81 18.85
CA LYS A 87 -16.54 9.13 18.48
C LYS A 87 -15.69 9.01 17.23
N TYR A 88 -16.21 9.57 16.14
CA TYR A 88 -15.46 9.68 14.89
C TYR A 88 -14.14 10.43 15.12
N VAL A 89 -13.04 9.85 14.61
CA VAL A 89 -11.71 10.46 14.64
C VAL A 89 -11.16 10.53 13.21
N GLN A 90 -10.93 11.75 12.74
CA GLN A 90 -10.37 11.99 11.41
C GLN A 90 -8.89 11.56 11.33
N LEU A 91 -8.54 10.83 10.27
CA LEU A 91 -7.17 10.35 10.01
C LEU A 91 -6.43 11.14 8.91
N LYS A 92 -6.97 12.28 8.46
CA LYS A 92 -6.34 13.11 7.42
C LYS A 92 -4.92 13.53 7.84
N GLY A 93 -3.92 13.19 7.04
CA GLY A 93 -2.52 13.51 7.32
C GLY A 93 -1.91 12.75 8.50
N VAL A 94 -2.51 11.64 8.95
CA VAL A 94 -2.02 10.85 10.09
C VAL A 94 -0.59 10.36 9.87
N ALA A 95 -0.23 9.99 8.64
CA ALA A 95 1.13 9.57 8.32
C ALA A 95 2.15 10.68 8.58
N ARG A 96 1.82 11.94 8.26
CA ARG A 96 2.70 13.10 8.53
C ARG A 96 2.81 13.36 10.03
N LYS A 97 1.70 13.27 10.76
CA LYS A 97 1.67 13.44 12.23
C LYS A 97 2.59 12.47 12.96
N TYR A 98 2.78 11.26 12.42
CA TYR A 98 3.68 10.25 12.97
C TYR A 98 4.94 10.04 12.12
N HIS A 99 5.37 11.06 11.37
CA HIS A 99 6.64 11.12 10.63
C HIS A 99 6.87 10.01 9.58
N TYR A 100 5.84 9.32 9.11
CA TYR A 100 5.93 8.19 8.18
C TYR A 100 6.18 8.57 6.69
N THR A 101 6.35 9.85 6.35
CA THR A 101 6.28 10.31 4.95
C THR A 101 7.61 10.50 4.22
N LEU A 102 8.73 10.79 4.90
CA LEU A 102 9.98 11.17 4.22
C LEU A 102 11.24 10.46 4.77
N LEU A 103 11.40 10.35 6.08
CA LEU A 103 12.59 9.75 6.72
C LEU A 103 12.28 8.98 8.02
N GLY A 104 11.02 8.95 8.48
CA GLY A 104 10.66 8.34 9.75
C GLY A 104 10.30 6.86 9.62
N SER A 105 10.63 6.09 10.65
CA SER A 105 10.19 4.71 10.82
C SER A 105 8.67 4.66 11.08
N PRO A 106 7.94 3.67 10.54
CA PRO A 106 6.52 3.48 10.85
C PRO A 106 6.25 3.09 12.31
N SER A 107 7.29 2.92 13.15
CA SER A 107 7.18 2.38 14.50
C SER A 107 6.15 3.09 15.38
N ASP A 108 6.06 4.42 15.34
CA ASP A 108 5.10 5.14 16.18
C ASP A 108 3.67 5.05 15.66
N LEU A 109 3.47 5.02 14.34
CA LEU A 109 2.17 4.78 13.73
C LEU A 109 1.70 3.34 14.03
N VAL A 110 2.59 2.36 13.93
CA VAL A 110 2.31 0.95 14.26
C VAL A 110 1.98 0.78 15.73
N LYS A 111 2.69 1.45 16.66
CA LYS A 111 2.32 1.47 18.09
C LYS A 111 0.91 2.02 18.29
N ARG A 112 0.47 2.99 17.49
CA ARG A 112 -0.90 3.54 17.56
C ARG A 112 -1.95 2.62 16.98
N ILE A 113 -1.66 1.97 15.85
CA ILE A 113 -2.51 0.93 15.29
C ILE A 113 -2.70 -0.19 16.32
N ASN A 114 -1.60 -0.70 16.90
CA ASN A 114 -1.66 -1.77 17.91
C ASN A 114 -2.41 -1.36 19.19
N ARG A 115 -2.38 -0.07 19.58
CA ARG A 115 -3.21 0.40 20.69
C ARG A 115 -4.70 0.28 20.38
N CYS A 116 -5.12 0.54 19.14
CA CYS A 116 -6.51 0.32 18.72
C CYS A 116 -6.85 -1.17 18.64
N LEU A 117 -5.95 -1.98 18.06
CA LEU A 117 -6.15 -3.42 17.91
C LEU A 117 -6.24 -4.15 19.26
N HIS A 118 -5.44 -3.75 20.24
CA HIS A 118 -5.41 -4.38 21.56
C HIS A 118 -6.61 -3.98 22.45
N SER A 119 -7.29 -2.87 22.14
CA SER A 119 -8.39 -2.38 22.98
C SER A 119 -9.63 -3.27 22.81
N PRO A 120 -10.14 -3.89 23.90
CA PRO A 120 -11.28 -4.82 23.84
C PRO A 120 -12.61 -4.12 23.53
N THR A 121 -12.67 -2.80 23.72
CA THR A 121 -13.83 -1.96 23.36
C THR A 121 -13.73 -1.41 21.95
N ARG A 122 -12.67 -1.70 21.19
CA ARG A 122 -12.48 -1.22 19.80
C ARG A 122 -12.47 -2.34 18.79
N ILE A 123 -11.38 -3.11 18.74
CA ILE A 123 -11.24 -4.26 17.84
C ILE A 123 -11.01 -5.52 18.68
N GLY A 124 -10.14 -5.45 19.68
CA GLY A 124 -9.86 -6.59 20.56
C GLY A 124 -9.08 -7.72 19.88
N TYR A 125 -8.42 -7.45 18.75
CA TYR A 125 -7.63 -8.42 18.00
C TYR A 125 -6.30 -8.78 18.67
N GLY A 126 -5.70 -7.82 19.40
CA GLY A 126 -4.38 -7.97 20.01
C GLY A 126 -3.30 -7.11 19.35
N THR A 127 -2.08 -7.62 19.24
CA THR A 127 -0.92 -6.86 18.75
C THR A 127 -0.33 -7.54 17.52
N LEU A 128 -0.05 -6.74 16.49
CA LEU A 128 0.60 -7.19 15.26
C LEU A 128 2.01 -6.64 15.14
N THR A 129 2.88 -7.40 14.47
CA THR A 129 4.25 -6.98 14.16
C THR A 129 4.27 -6.13 12.89
N GLN A 130 5.39 -5.44 12.63
CA GLN A 130 5.55 -4.67 11.40
C GLN A 130 5.61 -5.55 10.14
N GLN A 131 5.95 -6.83 10.30
CA GLN A 131 6.00 -7.80 9.22
C GLN A 131 4.61 -8.36 8.86
N ASP A 132 3.57 -8.10 9.68
CA ASP A 132 2.22 -8.53 9.36
C ASP A 132 1.70 -7.78 8.12
N GLU A 133 1.18 -8.53 7.17
CA GLU A 133 0.69 -8.00 5.89
C GLU A 133 -0.43 -6.99 6.07
N ARG A 134 -1.29 -7.16 7.08
CA ARG A 134 -2.36 -6.20 7.39
C ARG A 134 -1.80 -4.90 7.92
N ILE A 135 -0.73 -4.94 8.71
CA ILE A 135 -0.02 -3.73 9.14
C ILE A 135 0.60 -3.04 7.93
N ARG A 136 1.26 -3.77 7.02
CA ARG A 136 1.81 -3.20 5.78
C ARG A 136 0.72 -2.50 4.97
N LEU A 137 -0.40 -3.17 4.76
CA LEU A 137 -1.54 -2.65 4.01
C LEU A 137 -2.16 -1.43 4.69
N LEU A 138 -2.42 -1.47 6.00
CA LEU A 138 -2.91 -0.31 6.75
C LEU A 138 -1.99 0.91 6.58
N LEU A 139 -0.67 0.73 6.66
CA LEU A 139 0.28 1.82 6.45
C LEU A 139 0.17 2.42 5.04
N ILE A 140 -0.03 1.60 3.99
CA ILE A 140 -0.27 2.06 2.62
C ILE A 140 -1.53 2.92 2.54
N TYR A 141 -2.62 2.49 3.17
CA TYR A 141 -3.88 3.24 3.18
C TYR A 141 -3.72 4.58 3.92
N LEU A 142 -3.19 4.54 5.14
CA LEU A 142 -3.00 5.72 6.01
C LEU A 142 -2.02 6.75 5.44
N LYS A 143 -1.09 6.34 4.57
CA LYS A 143 -0.20 7.25 3.84
C LYS A 143 -0.93 8.11 2.82
N LYS A 144 -2.08 7.65 2.32
CA LYS A 144 -2.87 8.36 1.29
C LYS A 144 -4.01 9.21 1.88
N LEU A 145 -4.29 9.12 3.19
CA LEU A 145 -5.28 9.94 3.90
C LEU A 145 -4.70 11.29 4.33
#